data_AF-A0ABD0NIB1-F1
#
_entry.id   AF-A0ABD0NIB1-F1
#
_cell.length_a   1.000
_cell.length_b   1.000
_cell.length_c   1.000
_cell.angle_alpha   90.00
_cell.angle_beta   90.00
_cell.angle_gamma   90.00
#
_symmetry.space_group_name_H-M   'P 1'
#
loop_
_entity.id
_entity.type
_entity.pdbx_description
1 polymer ?
#
loop_
_entity_poly.entity_id
_entity_poly.type
_entity_poly.pdbx_seq_one_letter_code
_entity_poly.pdbx_strand_id
1 'polypeptide(L)' 'MFGNIRLAVIDKAFQRHHIYPVEIFRDRLELNNQTGSLNITNTRTTHSGLYELRISSSNRRTINRRFTVTVT' A
#
# COMPACT_ATOMS: atom_id res chain seq x y z
N MET A 1 -17.87 0.54 -7.33
CA MET A 1 -17.74 0.15 -5.90
C MET A 1 -16.26 -0.09 -5.64
N PHE A 2 -15.54 0.87 -5.06
CA PHE A 2 -14.11 0.71 -4.78
C PHE A 2 -13.96 -0.05 -3.46
N GLY A 3 -13.85 -1.37 -3.57
CA GLY A 3 -13.60 -2.26 -2.43
C GLY A 3 -12.25 -1.97 -1.78
N ASN A 4 -12.06 -2.41 -0.55
CA ASN A 4 -10.84 -2.20 0.23
C ASN A 4 -9.61 -2.73 -0.54
N ILE A 5 -8.86 -1.83 -1.21
CA ILE A 5 -7.64 -2.19 -1.95
C ILE A 5 -6.48 -2.25 -0.96
N ARG A 6 -5.96 -3.47 -0.72
CA ARG A 6 -4.74 -3.70 0.06
C ARG A 6 -3.55 -3.66 -0.88
N LEU A 7 -2.68 -2.67 -0.73
CA LEU A 7 -1.50 -2.49 -1.59
C LEU A 7 -0.28 -3.26 -1.07
N ALA A 8 -0.03 -3.16 0.23
CA ALA A 8 1.12 -3.77 0.86
C ALA A 8 0.84 -4.13 2.32
N VAL A 9 1.58 -5.11 2.82
CA VAL A 9 1.72 -5.42 4.24
C VAL A 9 3.20 -5.30 4.60
N ILE A 10 3.47 -4.50 5.62
CA ILE A 10 4.80 -4.28 6.19
C ILE A 10 4.82 -4.98 7.55
N ASP A 11 5.69 -5.98 7.72
CA ASP A 11 5.98 -6.64 9.00
C ASP A 11 7.33 -6.15 9.53
N LYS A 12 7.26 -5.20 10.45
CA LYS A 12 8.44 -4.56 11.05
C LYS A 12 9.29 -5.51 11.88
N ALA A 13 8.73 -6.58 12.42
CA ALA A 13 9.43 -7.43 13.36
C ALA A 13 10.35 -8.45 12.68
N PHE A 14 9.99 -8.85 11.47
CA PHE A 14 10.77 -9.78 10.66
C PHE A 14 11.43 -9.11 9.46
N GLN A 15 11.33 -7.78 9.34
CA GLN A 15 11.70 -7.01 8.14
C GLN A 15 11.10 -7.61 6.84
N ARG A 16 9.90 -8.19 6.94
CA ARG A 16 9.22 -8.84 5.83
C ARG A 16 8.20 -7.88 5.24
N HIS A 17 8.12 -7.88 3.93
CA HIS A 17 7.20 -7.04 3.21
C HIS A 17 6.54 -7.85 2.11
N HIS A 18 5.21 -7.75 2.00
CA HIS A 18 4.44 -8.41 0.96
C HIS A 18 3.63 -7.37 0.21
N ILE A 19 3.93 -7.23 -1.08
CA ILE A 19 3.16 -6.41 -1.99
C ILE A 19 2.05 -7.28 -2.58
N TYR A 20 0.80 -6.86 -2.44
CA TYR A 20 -0.29 -7.53 -3.12
C TYR A 20 -0.35 -7.01 -4.56
N PRO A 21 -0.32 -7.89 -5.58
CA PRO A 21 -0.51 -7.47 -6.96
C PRO A 21 -1.95 -7.00 -7.13
N VAL A 22 -2.16 -5.70 -6.99
CA VAL A 22 -3.42 -5.08 -7.36
C VAL A 22 -3.36 -4.81 -8.86
N GLU A 23 -4.36 -5.27 -9.62
CA GLU A 23 -4.37 -5.13 -11.08
C GLU A 23 -4.11 -3.69 -11.54
N ILE A 24 -4.60 -2.70 -10.77
CA ILE A 24 -4.42 -1.27 -11.07
C ILE A 24 -3.02 -0.72 -10.81
N PHE A 25 -2.11 -1.47 -10.18
CA PHE A 25 -0.71 -1.07 -9.92
C PHE A 25 0.31 -2.16 -10.22
N ARG A 26 -0.09 -3.19 -10.97
CA ARG A 26 0.84 -4.21 -11.44
C ARG A 26 2.03 -3.54 -12.12
N ASP A 27 3.23 -3.97 -11.73
CA ASP A 27 4.54 -3.52 -12.23
C ASP A 27 4.87 -2.02 -12.02
N ARG A 28 4.04 -1.29 -11.27
CA ARG A 28 4.21 0.14 -10.97
C ARG A 28 4.38 0.44 -9.49
N LEU A 29 4.34 -0.61 -8.67
CA LEU A 29 4.38 -0.52 -7.21
C LEU A 29 5.75 -0.96 -6.71
N GLU A 30 6.48 -0.05 -6.09
CA GLU A 30 7.80 -0.30 -5.51
C GLU A 30 7.76 -0.03 -4.02
N LEU A 31 8.40 -0.88 -3.21
CA LEU A 31 8.54 -0.66 -1.78
C LEU A 31 10.01 -0.46 -1.43
N ASN A 32 10.32 0.66 -0.80
CA ASN A 32 11.63 0.90 -0.22
C ASN A 32 11.72 0.15 1.12
N ASN A 33 12.56 -0.89 1.17
CA ASN A 33 12.73 -1.74 2.36
C ASN A 33 13.49 -1.05 3.52
N GLN A 34 14.19 0.06 3.28
CA GLN A 34 14.93 0.81 4.31
C GLN A 34 14.01 1.80 5.03
N THR A 35 13.17 2.52 4.28
CA THR A 35 12.27 3.54 4.84
C THR A 35 10.84 3.05 5.06
N GLY A 36 10.44 1.96 4.39
CA GLY A 36 9.06 1.49 4.32
C GLY A 36 8.19 2.31 3.37
N SER A 37 8.78 3.18 2.54
CA SER A 37 8.05 4.03 1.60
C SER A 37 7.53 3.21 0.42
N LEU A 38 6.23 3.32 0.14
CA LEU A 38 5.60 2.71 -1.04
C LEU A 38 5.52 3.77 -2.16
N ASN A 39 6.12 3.48 -3.30
CA ASN A 39 6.14 4.33 -4.48
C ASN A 39 5.25 3.75 -5.57
N ILE A 40 4.43 4.59 -6.19
CA ILE A 40 3.53 4.21 -7.29
C ILE A 40 3.89 5.07 -8.49
N THR A 41 4.42 4.46 -9.55
CA THR A 41 4.80 5.17 -10.77
C THR A 41 3.66 5.18 -11.80
N ASN A 42 3.73 6.12 -12.76
CA ASN A 42 2.77 6.22 -13.87
C ASN A 42 1.30 6.26 -13.41
N THR A 43 1.02 7.13 -12.43
CA THR A 43 -0.34 7.37 -11.94
C THR A 43 -1.18 8.09 -13.01
N ARG A 44 -2.49 7.90 -12.95
CA ARG A 44 -3.50 8.50 -13.84
C ARG A 44 -4.63 9.00 -12.95
N THR A 45 -5.41 9.95 -13.43
CA THR A 45 -6.56 10.51 -12.69
C THR A 45 -7.54 9.42 -12.22
N THR A 46 -7.66 8.33 -12.98
CA THR A 46 -8.46 7.14 -12.64
C THR A 46 -7.95 6.33 -11.43
N HIS A 47 -6.70 6.54 -11.01
CA HIS A 47 -6.16 5.95 -9.79
C HIS A 47 -6.47 6.80 -8.54
N SER A 48 -7.15 7.94 -8.68
CA SER A 48 -7.65 8.69 -7.51
C SER A 48 -8.71 7.88 -6.77
N GLY A 49 -8.73 7.99 -5.44
CA GLY A 49 -9.70 7.26 -4.63
C GLY A 49 -9.30 7.12 -3.17
N LEU A 50 -10.11 6.35 -2.44
CA LEU A 50 -9.88 6.04 -1.04
C LEU A 50 -9.03 4.77 -0.92
N TYR A 51 -7.89 4.90 -0.24
CA TYR A 51 -6.95 3.81 0.00
C TYR A 51 -6.89 3.42 1.47
N GLU A 52 -6.54 2.16 1.74
CA GLU A 52 -6.27 1.65 3.08
C GLU A 52 -4.84 1.10 3.16
N LEU A 53 -4.04 1.66 4.07
CA LEU A 53 -2.74 1.14 4.47
C LEU A 53 -2.90 0.26 5.71
N ARG A 54 -2.45 -1.00 5.60
CA ARG A 54 -2.43 -1.96 6.71
C ARG A 54 -0.99 -2.26 7.12
N ILE A 55 -0.63 -1.84 8.33
CA ILE A 55 0.69 -2.10 8.93
C ILE A 55 0.50 -3.16 10.00
N SER A 56 1.18 -4.30 9.90
CA SER A 56 1.12 -5.37 10.90
C SER A 56 2.45 -5.53 11.62
N SER A 57 2.42 -5.81 12.91
CA SER A 57 3.60 -6.07 13.72
C SER A 57 3.46 -7.42 14.43
N SER A 58 4.57 -8.11 14.70
CA SER A 58 4.60 -9.44 15.34
C SER A 58 3.89 -9.50 16.68
N ASN A 59 3.80 -8.38 17.40
CA ASN A 59 3.02 -8.22 18.63
C ASN A 59 1.49 -8.21 18.40
N ARG A 60 1.01 -8.76 17.28
CA ARG A 60 -0.39 -8.79 16.82
C ARG A 60 -1.05 -7.42 16.66
N ARG A 61 -0.27 -6.34 16.66
CA ARG A 61 -0.79 -4.98 16.48
C ARG A 61 -0.92 -4.70 14.99
N THR A 62 -2.16 -4.51 14.55
CA THR A 62 -2.47 -4.06 13.18
C THR A 62 -2.93 -2.61 13.25
N ILE A 63 -2.31 -1.75 12.46
CA ILE A 63 -2.72 -0.35 12.28
C ILE A 63 -3.30 -0.24 10.88
N ASN A 64 -4.56 0.20 10.80
CA ASN A 64 -5.21 0.56 9.55
C ASN A 64 -5.25 2.08 9.44
N ARG A 65 -4.84 2.62 8.31
CA ARG A 65 -4.98 4.04 7.99
C ARG A 65 -5.67 4.19 6.65
N ARG A 66 -6.68 5.05 6.60
CA ARG A 66 -7.37 5.39 5.35
C ARG A 66 -6.96 6.78 4.92
N PHE A 67 -6.72 6.96 3.63
CA PHE A 67 -6.35 8.24 3.06
C PHE A 67 -6.92 8.37 1.65
N THR A 68 -7.30 9.59 1.28
CA THR A 68 -7.75 9.92 -0.06
C THR A 68 -6.55 10.32 -0.90
N VAL A 69 -6.42 9.72 -2.07
CA VAL A 69 -5.44 10.10 -3.08
C VAL A 69 -6.17 10.82 -4.20
N THR A 70 -5.69 12.02 -4.54
CA THR A 70 -6.15 12.79 -5.68
C THR A 70 -4.98 12.97 -6.63
N VAL A 71 -5.13 12.50 -7.86
CA VAL A 71 -4.17 12.71 -8.96
C VAL A 71 -4.79 13.78 -9.87
N THR A 72 -4.10 14.91 -10.02
CA THR A 72 -4.52 16.06 -10.84
C THR A 72 -3.70 16.17 -12.11
#